data_AF-A0A1I8C0D4-F1
#
_entry.id   AF-A0A1I8C0D4-F1
#
_cell.length_a   1.000
_cell.length_b   1.000
_cell.length_c   1.000
_cell.angle_alpha   90.00
_cell.angle_beta   90.00
_cell.angle_gamma   90.00
#
_symmetry.space_group_name_H-M   'P 1'
#
loop_
_entity.id
_entity.type
_entity.pdbx_description
1 polymer ?
#
loop_
_entity_poly.entity_id
_entity_poly.type
_entity_poly.pdbx_seq_one_letter_code
_entity_poly.pdbx_strand_id
1 'polypeptide(L)'
;MSDNCDSIVTPESAVIVQRDPNKVVCSADLVPISDRLEHVFGVSIATNGTLAAEFDSSPELIIKLQNMLKSIDLSSDKVSLSFAFDHVIMEAVNATKPRKNSMDASDLLAETYINPAFKSCLSKAASSAFDYLIGLYERCNSLVNQSQLGTSAKIYTILSERAKLQFILFLRGLLSTNSSYQDISTVFAKFLFTNIESITPLLRDIIVCCKDVALTDDGALAEVFGPVLDILRSCATHINMIKQFEDKHYSLLVHLLEIKMADNSRPIADLLVSRPDFHPKQLITDFKGREFVHSSFLGPFIAFSVAGSQSPLYEFCFDHNDVLFDYNDLENKEPKISECQTQLRMMRIKMHQIFHALIVNASTRNQTLSYISEMLDTNRKLSQIQVEYEQLANPTAMLNMLSILLDFDKIPVEKIQDDYIFHSKCRIKMTEVNTLKMDSDMLEAYRAKIDLSYTPSFNTECFYLTIAFMGISMTTMVNNLSRMDRHIYEIRRQLREAEEQLQRKGQNPSQLNRIRAITQRTKELLKVELGGVDPRSFTPCVERFASLPEPFLETGIEFLHFLLEFVSKHYF
;
A
#
# COMPACT_ATOMS: atom_id res chain seq x y z
N MET A 1 -40.51 -66.02 1.48
CA MET A 1 -39.81 -66.17 2.77
C MET A 1 -39.22 -64.80 3.07
N SER A 2 -39.98 -63.90 3.71
CA SER A 2 -40.09 -63.75 5.19
C SER A 2 -38.70 -63.49 5.79
N ASP A 3 -38.37 -62.41 6.49
CA ASP A 3 -39.16 -61.40 7.19
C ASP A 3 -38.20 -60.27 7.66
N ASN A 4 -38.79 -59.08 7.91
CA ASN A 4 -38.46 -58.11 8.96
C ASN A 4 -37.16 -57.29 8.87
N CYS A 5 -37.12 -55.97 9.13
CA CYS A 5 -38.08 -55.08 9.78
C CYS A 5 -37.81 -53.62 9.37
N ASP A 6 -38.90 -52.86 9.28
CA ASP A 6 -39.01 -51.42 9.04
C ASP A 6 -38.35 -50.53 10.11
N SER A 7 -37.96 -49.32 9.73
CA SER A 7 -38.35 -48.10 10.46
C SER A 7 -38.12 -46.83 9.63
N ILE A 8 -39.22 -46.39 9.04
CA ILE A 8 -39.52 -45.01 8.67
C ILE A 8 -39.76 -44.23 9.97
N VAL A 9 -39.14 -43.06 10.16
CA VAL A 9 -39.61 -42.07 11.15
C VAL A 9 -39.49 -40.66 10.56
N THR A 10 -40.67 -40.04 10.40
CA THR A 10 -40.96 -38.63 10.12
C THR A 10 -40.70 -37.71 11.33
N PRO A 11 -40.72 -36.37 11.16
CA PRO A 11 -40.23 -35.42 12.14
C PRO A 11 -41.30 -34.96 13.12
N GLU A 12 -41.03 -35.06 14.42
CA GLU A 12 -41.74 -34.37 15.51
C GLU A 12 -40.77 -34.41 16.71
N SER A 13 -40.32 -33.31 17.30
CA SER A 13 -41.15 -32.45 18.12
C SER A 13 -40.32 -31.25 18.59
N ALA A 14 -40.91 -30.07 18.48
CA ALA A 14 -40.41 -28.84 19.06
C ALA A 14 -40.35 -29.00 20.59
N VAL A 15 -39.15 -28.99 21.15
CA VAL A 15 -38.98 -28.79 22.60
C VAL A 15 -39.26 -27.32 22.89
N ILE A 16 -40.52 -27.05 23.22
CA ILE A 16 -40.92 -25.85 23.93
C ILE A 16 -40.24 -25.94 25.30
N VAL A 17 -39.10 -25.25 25.44
CA VAL A 17 -38.53 -24.97 26.75
C VAL A 17 -39.49 -24.01 27.44
N GLN A 18 -40.40 -24.56 28.26
CA GLN A 18 -41.15 -23.77 29.23
C GLN A 18 -40.14 -23.07 30.14
N ARG A 19 -40.00 -21.75 29.94
CA ARG A 19 -39.23 -20.90 30.85
C ARG A 19 -40.00 -20.82 32.16
N ASP A 20 -39.34 -21.30 33.21
CA ASP A 20 -39.73 -21.15 34.60
C ASP A 20 -39.94 -19.65 34.92
N PRO A 21 -41.16 -19.22 35.31
CA PRO A 21 -41.49 -17.80 35.50
C PRO A 21 -40.84 -17.18 36.75
N ASN A 22 -40.09 -17.98 37.54
CA ASN A 22 -39.43 -17.54 38.78
C ASN A 22 -37.90 -17.59 38.75
N LYS A 23 -37.27 -17.66 37.57
CA LYS A 23 -35.81 -17.54 37.50
C LYS A 23 -35.39 -16.08 37.70
N VAL A 24 -35.04 -15.78 38.94
CA VAL A 24 -34.46 -14.53 39.45
C VAL A 24 -33.49 -13.91 38.44
N VAL A 25 -33.81 -12.69 38.02
CA VAL A 25 -32.97 -11.80 37.20
C VAL A 25 -31.64 -11.60 37.93
N CYS A 26 -30.55 -12.17 37.41
CA CYS A 26 -29.20 -11.97 37.93
C CYS A 26 -28.75 -10.51 37.66
N SER A 27 -28.73 -9.69 38.72
CA SER A 27 -27.79 -8.62 39.10
C SER A 27 -27.15 -7.64 38.07
N ALA A 28 -27.42 -7.71 36.78
CA ALA A 28 -26.87 -6.78 35.77
C ALA A 28 -27.70 -5.49 35.60
N ASP A 29 -28.95 -5.49 36.05
CA ASP A 29 -29.92 -4.40 35.86
C ASP A 29 -29.95 -3.35 37.00
N LEU A 30 -29.01 -3.42 37.95
CA LEU A 30 -29.01 -2.56 39.16
C LEU A 30 -28.09 -1.33 39.08
N VAL A 31 -27.32 -1.15 37.99
CA VAL A 31 -26.48 0.04 37.81
C VAL A 31 -27.28 1.11 37.06
N PRO A 32 -27.47 2.32 37.63
CA PRO A 32 -28.15 3.44 36.97
C PRO A 32 -27.57 3.69 35.57
N ILE A 33 -28.44 3.96 34.58
CA ILE A 33 -28.02 4.31 33.21
C ILE A 33 -27.02 5.49 33.23
N SER A 34 -27.21 6.43 34.15
CA SER A 34 -26.29 7.55 34.40
C SER A 34 -24.86 7.10 34.68
N ASP A 35 -24.66 6.09 35.53
CA ASP A 35 -23.33 5.61 35.90
C ASP A 35 -22.64 4.90 34.73
N ARG A 36 -23.42 4.20 33.90
CA ARG A 36 -22.93 3.58 32.65
C ARG A 36 -22.56 4.63 31.60
N LEU A 37 -23.30 5.75 31.52
CA LEU A 37 -22.94 6.87 30.65
C LEU A 37 -21.64 7.54 31.13
N GLU A 38 -21.49 7.78 32.43
CA GLU A 38 -20.23 8.30 32.99
C GLU A 38 -19.05 7.36 32.70
N HIS A 39 -19.26 6.04 32.77
CA HIS A 39 -18.26 5.04 32.40
C HIS A 39 -17.86 5.15 30.91
N VAL A 40 -18.83 5.29 29.99
CA VAL A 40 -18.58 5.40 28.55
C VAL A 40 -17.84 6.70 28.20
N PHE A 41 -18.23 7.82 28.80
CA PHE A 41 -17.54 9.10 28.58
C PHE A 41 -16.19 9.18 29.29
N GLY A 42 -15.84 8.19 30.12
CA GLY A 42 -14.56 8.15 30.83
C GLY A 42 -14.47 9.22 31.91
N VAL A 43 -15.57 9.47 32.63
CA VAL A 43 -15.67 10.48 33.70
C VAL A 43 -16.12 9.87 35.04
N SER A 44 -16.06 8.54 35.17
CA SER A 44 -16.48 7.85 36.40
C SER A 44 -15.33 7.82 37.42
N ILE A 45 -15.54 8.46 38.58
CA ILE A 45 -14.53 8.61 39.65
C ILE A 45 -14.69 7.51 40.73
N ALA A 46 -15.59 6.55 40.55
CA ALA A 46 -15.80 5.47 41.52
C ALA A 46 -14.56 4.59 41.69
N THR A 47 -14.43 3.87 42.80
CA THR A 47 -13.42 2.80 42.94
C THR A 47 -13.74 1.71 41.90
N ASN A 48 -12.89 1.58 40.87
CA ASN A 48 -13.08 0.83 39.60
C ASN A 48 -13.83 1.57 38.47
N GLY A 49 -14.02 2.89 38.58
CA GLY A 49 -14.53 3.74 37.50
C GLY A 49 -13.52 3.90 36.36
N THR A 50 -14.00 4.18 35.15
CA THR A 50 -13.18 4.56 34.01
C THR A 50 -13.02 6.07 33.97
N LEU A 51 -11.79 6.54 34.21
CA LEU A 51 -11.37 7.90 33.94
C LEU A 51 -10.50 7.91 32.67
N ALA A 52 -10.87 8.73 31.70
CA ALA A 52 -10.07 8.94 30.50
C ALA A 52 -8.81 9.74 30.87
N ALA A 53 -7.64 9.25 30.47
CA ALA A 53 -6.36 9.82 30.87
C ALA A 53 -6.18 11.28 30.40
N GLU A 54 -6.90 11.67 29.36
CA GLU A 54 -6.95 13.02 28.79
C GLU A 54 -7.62 14.03 29.77
N PHE A 55 -8.35 13.53 30.78
CA PHE A 55 -9.06 14.32 31.78
C PHE A 55 -8.45 14.29 33.18
N ASP A 56 -7.48 13.40 33.45
CA ASP A 56 -6.84 13.19 34.78
C ASP A 56 -6.36 14.49 35.45
N SER A 57 -6.01 15.51 34.66
CA SER A 57 -5.49 16.79 35.14
C SER A 57 -6.53 17.93 35.18
N SER A 58 -7.82 17.63 35.00
CA SER A 58 -8.90 18.63 34.87
C SER A 58 -10.16 18.22 35.65
N PRO A 59 -10.16 18.29 37.00
CA PRO A 59 -11.31 17.92 37.82
C PRO A 59 -12.57 18.75 37.49
N GLU A 60 -12.41 20.02 37.14
CA GLU A 60 -13.51 20.91 36.75
C GLU A 60 -14.23 20.42 35.48
N LEU A 61 -13.48 19.88 34.51
CA LEU A 61 -14.03 19.35 33.27
C LEU A 61 -14.84 18.08 33.52
N ILE A 62 -14.33 17.19 34.38
CA ILE A 62 -15.02 15.95 34.76
C ILE A 62 -16.39 16.29 35.37
N ILE A 63 -16.41 17.23 36.32
CA ILE A 63 -17.66 17.68 36.96
C ILE A 63 -18.60 18.30 35.91
N LYS A 64 -18.09 19.13 35.00
CA LYS A 64 -18.89 19.72 33.92
C LYS A 64 -19.55 18.65 33.05
N LEU A 65 -18.78 17.66 32.57
CA LEU A 65 -19.29 16.59 31.73
C LEU A 65 -20.27 15.68 32.48
N GLN A 66 -20.02 15.35 33.74
CA GLN A 66 -20.96 14.59 34.59
C GLN A 66 -22.28 15.33 34.75
N ASN A 67 -22.25 16.65 34.99
CA ASN A 67 -23.46 17.47 35.09
C ASN A 67 -24.24 17.50 33.77
N MET A 68 -23.53 17.59 32.64
CA MET A 68 -24.15 17.53 31.31
C MET A 68 -24.84 16.18 31.09
N LEU A 69 -24.20 15.06 31.42
CA LEU A 69 -24.78 13.72 31.30
C LEU A 69 -26.01 13.54 32.19
N LYS A 70 -25.98 14.03 33.42
CA LYS A 70 -27.11 13.99 34.36
C LYS A 70 -28.30 14.84 33.91
N SER A 71 -28.04 15.87 33.11
CA SER A 71 -29.09 16.75 32.57
C SER A 71 -29.80 16.20 31.33
N ILE A 72 -29.31 15.10 30.75
CA ILE A 72 -29.92 14.48 29.56
C ILE A 72 -31.25 13.81 29.96
N ASP A 73 -32.33 14.24 29.31
CA ASP A 73 -33.62 13.54 29.41
C ASP A 73 -33.58 12.24 28.59
N LEU A 74 -33.34 11.12 29.27
CA LEU A 74 -33.27 9.78 28.69
C LEU A 74 -34.61 9.25 28.17
N SER A 75 -35.72 9.94 28.47
CA SER A 75 -37.06 9.61 27.97
C SER A 75 -37.44 10.36 26.68
N SER A 76 -36.59 11.27 26.23
CA SER A 76 -36.81 12.07 25.03
C SER A 76 -36.77 11.24 23.74
N ASP A 77 -37.17 11.86 22.63
CA ASP A 77 -37.14 11.22 21.32
C ASP A 77 -35.70 11.08 20.77
N LYS A 78 -35.53 10.25 19.72
CA LYS A 78 -34.20 9.96 19.15
C LYS A 78 -33.45 11.23 18.73
N VAL A 79 -34.13 12.25 18.22
CA VAL A 79 -33.48 13.48 17.71
C VAL A 79 -32.91 14.28 18.87
N SER A 80 -33.70 14.49 19.92
CA SER A 80 -33.28 15.22 21.12
C SER A 80 -32.11 14.52 21.83
N LEU A 81 -32.18 13.20 22.01
CA LEU A 81 -31.08 12.40 22.57
C LEU A 81 -29.80 12.49 21.72
N SER A 82 -29.95 12.45 20.39
CA SER A 82 -28.79 12.55 19.47
C SER A 82 -28.08 13.89 19.65
N PHE A 83 -28.83 15.00 19.68
CA PHE A 83 -28.28 16.34 19.87
C PHE A 83 -27.59 16.49 21.23
N ALA A 84 -28.20 15.93 22.29
CA ALA A 84 -27.60 15.95 23.61
C ALA A 84 -26.25 15.23 23.62
N PHE A 85 -26.17 14.01 23.06
CA PHE A 85 -24.91 13.27 22.98
C PHE A 85 -23.86 13.96 22.12
N ASP A 86 -24.24 14.51 20.96
CA ASP A 86 -23.33 15.27 20.11
C ASP A 86 -22.69 16.43 20.86
N HIS A 87 -23.49 17.18 21.62
CA HIS A 87 -23.01 18.30 22.40
C HIS A 87 -22.04 17.88 23.51
N VAL A 88 -22.31 16.77 24.22
CA VAL A 88 -21.37 16.24 25.23
C VAL A 88 -20.06 15.78 24.57
N ILE A 89 -20.12 15.06 23.44
CA ILE A 89 -18.93 14.57 22.75
C ILE A 89 -18.07 15.73 22.23
N MET A 90 -18.69 16.72 21.60
CA MET A 90 -18.00 17.91 21.09
C MET A 90 -17.29 18.70 22.20
N GLU A 91 -17.95 18.87 23.35
CA GLU A 91 -17.34 19.53 24.50
C GLU A 91 -16.16 18.71 25.04
N ALA A 92 -16.33 17.39 25.18
CA ALA A 92 -15.29 16.49 25.68
C ALA A 92 -14.04 16.50 24.78
N VAL A 93 -14.22 16.41 23.45
CA VAL A 93 -13.14 16.44 22.46
C VAL A 93 -12.35 17.74 22.52
N ASN A 94 -13.03 18.88 22.56
CA ASN A 94 -12.38 20.19 22.60
C ASN A 94 -11.71 20.52 23.94
N ALA A 95 -12.06 19.80 25.00
CA ALA A 95 -11.49 19.98 26.34
C ALA A 95 -10.40 18.98 26.71
N THR A 96 -10.08 18.00 25.84
CA THR A 96 -8.96 17.06 26.04
C THR A 96 -7.64 17.80 26.28
N LYS A 97 -6.82 17.28 27.20
CA LYS A 97 -5.48 17.81 27.45
C LYS A 97 -4.40 16.79 27.10
N PRO A 98 -3.24 17.25 26.59
CA PRO A 98 -2.13 16.36 26.29
C PRO A 98 -1.59 15.68 27.54
N ARG A 99 -1.29 14.38 27.43
CA ARG A 99 -0.68 13.59 28.52
C ARG A 99 0.64 14.22 28.97
N LYS A 100 0.85 14.31 30.29
CA LYS A 100 2.04 14.95 30.90
C LYS A 100 3.31 14.10 30.84
N ASN A 101 3.20 12.77 30.71
CA ASN A 101 4.33 11.84 30.83
C ASN A 101 4.36 10.83 29.69
N SER A 102 4.70 11.28 28.49
CA SER A 102 5.28 10.37 27.52
C SER A 102 6.50 11.03 26.89
N MET A 103 7.68 10.53 27.26
CA MET A 103 8.69 10.30 26.23
C MET A 103 8.02 9.29 25.29
N ASP A 104 7.28 9.81 24.32
CA ASP A 104 6.44 9.02 23.46
C ASP A 104 7.35 8.09 22.65
N ALA A 105 6.88 6.87 22.39
CA ALA A 105 7.34 6.08 21.25
C ALA A 105 7.17 6.83 19.89
N SER A 106 6.73 8.10 19.90
CA SER A 106 6.78 9.07 18.80
C SER A 106 8.17 9.27 18.28
N ASP A 107 9.20 9.28 19.15
CA ASP A 107 10.57 9.52 18.69
C ASP A 107 11.08 8.30 17.93
N LEU A 108 10.76 7.08 18.39
CA LEU A 108 11.14 5.84 17.70
C LEU A 108 10.49 5.71 16.32
N LEU A 109 9.18 5.92 16.17
CA LEU A 109 8.54 5.83 14.85
C LEU A 109 8.90 7.00 13.92
N ALA A 110 9.15 8.20 14.43
CA ALA A 110 9.64 9.33 13.64
C ALA A 110 11.13 9.16 13.24
N GLU A 111 11.92 8.45 14.05
CA GLU A 111 13.30 8.04 13.74
C GLU A 111 13.35 6.85 12.76
N THR A 112 12.43 5.87 12.88
CA THR A 112 12.35 4.70 11.99
C THR A 112 11.72 5.04 10.64
N TYR A 113 10.61 5.78 10.63
CA TYR A 113 10.00 6.28 9.40
C TYR A 113 10.56 7.66 9.10
N ILE A 114 11.56 7.73 8.23
CA ILE A 114 12.02 8.98 7.61
C ILE A 114 10.95 9.45 6.59
N ASN A 115 9.67 9.55 7.00
CA ASN A 115 8.66 10.26 6.24
C ASN A 115 8.69 11.74 6.67
N PRO A 116 8.90 12.69 5.74
CA PRO A 116 8.73 14.11 6.04
C PRO A 116 7.42 14.46 6.77
N ALA A 117 6.34 13.70 6.52
CA ALA A 117 5.04 13.87 7.18
C ALA A 117 5.03 13.48 8.67
N PHE A 118 5.92 12.58 9.11
CA PHE A 118 6.07 12.22 10.52
C PHE A 118 7.27 12.90 11.20
N LYS A 119 8.08 13.66 10.45
CA LYS A 119 9.21 14.45 11.01
C LYS A 119 8.76 15.62 11.88
N SER A 120 7.57 16.17 11.63
CA SER A 120 6.96 17.12 12.58
C SER A 120 6.38 16.34 13.76
N CYS A 121 6.74 16.73 14.99
CA CYS A 121 6.08 16.20 16.19
C CYS A 121 4.56 16.22 15.98
N LEU A 122 3.92 15.07 16.14
CA LEU A 122 2.46 14.96 16.04
C LEU A 122 1.82 15.99 16.98
N SER A 123 0.76 16.64 16.51
CA SER A 123 -0.01 17.55 17.36
C SER A 123 -0.50 16.80 18.58
N LYS A 124 -0.01 17.18 19.77
CA LYS A 124 -0.42 16.57 21.03
C LYS A 124 -1.92 16.74 21.28
N ALA A 125 -2.49 17.87 20.83
CA ALA A 125 -3.92 18.12 20.92
C ALA A 125 -4.73 17.15 20.04
N ALA A 126 -4.30 16.95 18.78
CA ALA A 126 -4.95 16.01 17.88
C ALA A 126 -4.85 14.57 18.39
N SER A 127 -3.67 14.16 18.89
CA SER A 127 -3.46 12.84 19.46
C SER A 127 -4.38 12.56 20.65
N SER A 128 -4.47 13.50 21.62
CA SER A 128 -5.35 13.30 22.79
C SER A 128 -6.83 13.29 22.43
N ALA A 129 -7.28 14.15 21.51
CA ALA A 129 -8.64 14.10 21.01
C ALA A 129 -8.95 12.77 20.28
N PHE A 130 -8.01 12.28 19.47
CA PHE A 130 -8.12 11.01 18.77
C PHE A 130 -8.18 9.82 19.74
N ASP A 131 -7.25 9.74 20.70
CA ASP A 131 -7.18 8.67 21.70
C ASP A 131 -8.46 8.63 22.55
N TYR A 132 -8.99 9.79 22.93
CA TYR A 132 -10.27 9.90 23.62
C TYR A 132 -11.42 9.31 22.79
N LEU A 133 -11.52 9.66 21.50
CA LEU A 133 -12.58 9.20 20.61
C LEU A 133 -12.49 7.69 20.33
N ILE A 134 -11.28 7.13 20.17
CA ILE A 134 -11.08 5.69 20.08
C ILE A 134 -11.54 4.99 21.36
N GLY A 135 -11.12 5.49 22.53
CA GLY A 135 -11.56 4.93 23.80
C GLY A 135 -13.07 5.03 24.00
N LEU A 136 -13.69 6.13 23.57
CA LEU A 136 -15.14 6.31 23.58
C LEU A 136 -15.82 5.26 22.70
N TYR A 137 -15.34 5.07 21.47
CA TYR A 137 -15.84 4.06 20.53
C TYR A 137 -15.77 2.64 21.12
N GLU A 138 -14.62 2.26 21.70
CA GLU A 138 -14.42 0.93 22.30
C GLU A 138 -15.37 0.69 23.47
N ARG A 139 -15.53 1.68 24.36
CA ARG A 139 -16.44 1.60 25.50
C ARG A 139 -17.91 1.56 25.05
N CYS A 140 -18.29 2.34 24.04
CA CYS A 140 -19.62 2.27 23.42
C CYS A 140 -19.93 0.87 22.88
N ASN A 141 -19.01 0.29 22.10
CA ASN A 141 -19.21 -1.04 21.52
C ASN A 141 -19.28 -2.13 22.59
N SER A 142 -18.43 -2.05 23.62
CA SER A 142 -18.50 -2.97 24.77
C SER A 142 -19.86 -2.89 25.47
N LEU A 143 -20.40 -1.67 25.68
CA LEU A 143 -21.68 -1.47 26.34
C LEU A 143 -22.87 -1.99 25.52
N VAL A 144 -22.87 -1.74 24.21
CA VAL A 144 -23.91 -2.25 23.30
C VAL A 144 -23.93 -3.78 23.33
N ASN A 145 -22.76 -4.42 23.26
CA ASN A 145 -22.63 -5.88 23.30
C ASN A 145 -23.09 -6.51 24.62
N GLN A 146 -22.94 -5.78 25.74
CA GLN A 146 -23.38 -6.23 27.06
C GLN A 146 -24.87 -5.99 27.35
N SER A 147 -25.53 -5.13 26.56
CA SER A 147 -26.92 -4.73 26.82
C SER A 147 -27.94 -5.74 26.27
N GLN A 148 -28.93 -6.11 27.10
CA GLN A 148 -30.08 -6.93 26.68
C GLN A 148 -31.26 -6.05 26.23
N LEU A 149 -32.23 -6.66 25.52
CA LEU A 149 -33.41 -5.96 24.95
C LEU A 149 -34.10 -5.04 25.98
N GLY A 150 -34.33 -3.78 25.59
CA GLY A 150 -35.03 -2.80 26.42
C GLY A 150 -34.77 -1.34 26.03
N THR A 151 -35.25 -0.39 26.84
CA THR A 151 -35.06 1.06 26.63
C THR A 151 -33.60 1.48 26.73
N SER A 152 -32.83 0.90 27.66
CA SER A 152 -31.40 1.17 27.83
C SER A 152 -30.58 0.77 26.59
N ALA A 153 -30.92 -0.35 25.96
CA ALA A 153 -30.27 -0.79 24.72
C ALA A 153 -30.47 0.22 23.58
N LYS A 154 -31.68 0.78 23.44
CA LYS A 154 -31.95 1.84 22.45
C LYS A 154 -31.07 3.07 22.66
N ILE A 155 -30.91 3.50 23.90
CA ILE A 155 -30.07 4.66 24.25
C ILE A 155 -28.61 4.37 23.89
N TYR A 156 -28.09 3.19 24.22
CA TYR A 156 -26.71 2.82 23.90
C TYR A 156 -26.47 2.67 22.39
N THR A 157 -27.45 2.17 21.63
CA THR A 157 -27.38 2.15 20.17
C THR A 157 -27.30 3.56 19.60
N ILE A 158 -28.15 4.49 20.07
CA ILE A 158 -28.11 5.90 19.65
C ILE A 158 -26.74 6.51 19.98
N LEU A 159 -26.24 6.32 21.20
CA LEU A 159 -24.93 6.82 21.61
C LEU A 159 -23.80 6.25 20.74
N SER A 160 -23.83 4.95 20.42
CA SER A 160 -22.85 4.31 19.54
C SER A 160 -22.90 4.89 18.11
N GLU A 161 -24.10 5.08 17.55
CA GLU A 161 -24.29 5.76 16.25
C GLU A 161 -23.70 7.18 16.27
N ARG A 162 -24.00 7.97 17.31
CA ARG A 162 -23.47 9.34 17.46
C ARG A 162 -21.97 9.36 17.66
N ALA A 163 -21.41 8.48 18.49
CA ALA A 163 -19.96 8.39 18.71
C ALA A 163 -19.20 8.08 17.42
N LYS A 164 -19.71 7.16 16.58
CA LYS A 164 -19.13 6.86 15.27
C LYS A 164 -19.19 8.09 14.35
N LEU A 165 -20.34 8.76 14.26
CA LEU A 165 -20.46 9.95 13.43
C LEU A 165 -19.54 11.09 13.89
N GLN A 166 -19.48 11.36 15.20
CA GLN A 166 -18.58 12.37 15.75
C GLN A 166 -17.11 12.03 15.47
N PHE A 167 -16.76 10.74 15.50
CA PHE A 167 -15.43 10.31 15.09
C PHE A 167 -15.16 10.59 13.61
N ILE A 168 -16.12 10.33 12.71
CA ILE A 168 -16.00 10.72 11.28
C ILE A 168 -15.85 12.24 11.12
N LEU A 169 -16.67 13.05 11.82
CA LEU A 169 -16.57 14.50 11.78
C LEU A 169 -15.22 14.99 12.29
N PHE A 170 -14.66 14.35 13.33
CA PHE A 170 -13.31 14.62 13.78
C PHE A 170 -12.27 14.31 12.70
N LEU A 171 -12.32 13.11 12.09
CA LEU A 171 -11.40 12.72 11.02
C LEU A 171 -11.46 13.64 9.80
N ARG A 172 -12.63 14.24 9.54
CA ARG A 172 -12.84 15.26 8.49
C ARG A 172 -12.39 16.67 8.90
N GLY A 173 -11.90 16.85 10.13
CA GLY A 173 -11.48 18.15 10.66
C GLY A 173 -12.64 19.09 11.00
N LEU A 174 -13.86 18.58 11.17
CA LEU A 174 -15.08 19.36 11.39
C LEU A 174 -15.49 19.45 12.86
N LEU A 175 -14.91 18.63 13.76
CA LEU A 175 -15.30 18.57 15.18
C LEU A 175 -14.39 19.39 16.12
N SER A 176 -13.08 19.40 15.86
CA SER A 176 -12.10 20.00 16.77
C SER A 176 -11.75 21.43 16.35
N THR A 177 -11.76 22.36 17.29
CA THR A 177 -11.27 23.73 17.08
C THR A 177 -9.78 23.90 17.35
N ASN A 178 -9.16 22.92 18.03
CA ASN A 178 -7.79 22.98 18.52
C ASN A 178 -6.77 22.25 17.63
N SER A 179 -7.24 21.54 16.58
CA SER A 179 -6.40 20.69 15.73
C SER A 179 -6.69 20.96 14.26
N SER A 180 -5.64 21.03 13.44
CA SER A 180 -5.82 21.15 12.00
C SER A 180 -6.23 19.81 11.38
N TYR A 181 -6.91 19.84 10.23
CA TYR A 181 -7.25 18.64 9.48
C TYR A 181 -6.01 17.81 9.08
N GLN A 182 -4.88 18.46 8.78
CA GLN A 182 -3.61 17.80 8.46
C GLN A 182 -3.05 17.04 9.68
N ASP A 183 -3.10 17.64 10.86
CA ASP A 183 -2.66 17.00 12.10
C ASP A 183 -3.51 15.76 12.41
N ILE A 184 -4.82 15.89 12.30
CA ILE A 184 -5.77 14.80 12.56
C ILE A 184 -5.54 13.65 11.58
N SER A 185 -5.39 13.95 10.29
CA SER A 185 -5.10 12.96 9.25
C SER A 185 -3.79 12.21 9.50
N THR A 186 -2.76 12.93 9.98
CA THR A 186 -1.45 12.35 10.30
C THR A 186 -1.51 11.43 11.52
N VAL A 187 -2.24 11.84 12.56
CA VAL A 187 -2.51 11.00 13.75
C VAL A 187 -3.27 9.73 13.34
N PHE A 188 -4.31 9.87 12.53
CA PHE A 188 -5.09 8.72 12.04
C PHE A 188 -4.22 7.77 11.22
N ALA A 189 -3.44 8.27 10.26
CA ALA A 189 -2.53 7.45 9.48
C ALA A 189 -1.53 6.70 10.37
N LYS A 190 -0.89 7.37 11.34
CA LYS A 190 0.01 6.71 12.30
C LYS A 190 -0.68 5.60 13.09
N PHE A 191 -1.88 5.87 13.57
CA PHE A 191 -2.66 4.86 14.29
C PHE A 191 -2.90 3.62 13.42
N LEU A 192 -3.21 3.79 12.14
CA LEU A 192 -3.34 2.69 11.19
C LEU A 192 -2.02 1.93 10.98
N PHE A 193 -0.89 2.64 10.83
CA PHE A 193 0.43 2.01 10.71
C PHE A 193 0.82 1.16 11.93
N THR A 194 0.36 1.55 13.12
CA THR A 194 0.72 0.90 14.38
C THR A 194 -0.18 -0.30 14.69
N ASN A 195 -1.43 -0.31 14.18
CA ASN A 195 -2.46 -1.28 14.55
C ASN A 195 -3.00 -2.11 13.36
N ILE A 196 -2.22 -2.27 12.28
CA ILE A 196 -2.65 -2.92 11.03
C ILE A 196 -3.39 -4.25 11.27
N GLU A 197 -2.92 -5.07 12.21
CA GLU A 197 -3.46 -6.42 12.45
C GLU A 197 -4.82 -6.46 13.16
N SER A 198 -5.14 -5.46 14.00
CA SER A 198 -6.34 -5.46 14.85
C SER A 198 -7.42 -4.46 14.41
N ILE A 199 -7.13 -3.61 13.42
CA ILE A 199 -7.95 -2.44 13.10
C ILE A 199 -9.16 -2.70 12.20
N THR A 200 -9.25 -3.87 11.58
CA THR A 200 -10.29 -4.19 10.59
C THR A 200 -11.73 -3.93 11.06
N PRO A 201 -12.15 -4.27 12.31
CA PRO A 201 -13.52 -3.98 12.75
C PRO A 201 -13.83 -2.48 12.80
N LEU A 202 -12.90 -1.67 13.33
CA LEU A 202 -13.05 -0.21 13.36
C LEU A 202 -13.11 0.36 11.94
N LEU A 203 -12.22 -0.07 11.04
CA LEU A 203 -12.21 0.42 9.66
C LEU A 203 -13.52 0.11 8.94
N ARG A 204 -14.11 -1.08 9.15
CA ARG A 204 -15.43 -1.41 8.60
C ARG A 204 -16.51 -0.49 9.13
N ASP A 205 -16.53 -0.22 10.43
CA ASP A 205 -17.49 0.69 11.05
C ASP A 205 -17.35 2.12 10.53
N ILE A 206 -16.11 2.61 10.38
CA ILE A 206 -15.81 3.91 9.76
C ILE A 206 -16.34 3.95 8.33
N ILE A 207 -16.04 2.94 7.50
CA ILE A 207 -16.46 2.88 6.10
C ILE A 207 -17.98 2.80 5.98
N VAL A 208 -18.66 2.04 6.83
CA VAL A 208 -20.13 2.00 6.89
C VAL A 208 -20.68 3.38 7.18
N CYS A 209 -20.14 4.07 8.19
CA CYS A 209 -20.60 5.41 8.57
C CYS A 209 -20.38 6.43 7.44
N CYS A 210 -19.20 6.41 6.78
CA CYS A 210 -18.91 7.30 5.64
C CYS A 210 -19.74 7.02 4.38
N LYS A 211 -20.31 5.81 4.22
CA LYS A 211 -21.19 5.46 3.09
C LYS A 211 -22.67 5.69 3.41
N ASP A 212 -23.01 5.96 4.66
CA ASP A 212 -24.40 6.18 5.05
C ASP A 212 -24.83 7.61 4.68
N VAL A 213 -25.61 7.70 3.60
CA VAL A 213 -26.14 8.95 3.04
C VAL A 213 -27.08 9.67 4.02
N ALA A 214 -27.64 8.97 5.01
CA ALA A 214 -28.46 9.60 6.05
C ALA A 214 -27.62 10.31 7.12
N LEU A 215 -26.34 9.94 7.27
CA LEU A 215 -25.44 10.46 8.30
C LEU A 215 -24.36 11.38 7.75
N THR A 216 -23.89 11.11 6.54
CA THR A 216 -22.77 11.81 5.91
C THR A 216 -23.03 12.08 4.42
N ASP A 217 -22.23 12.97 3.84
CA ASP A 217 -22.23 13.26 2.40
C ASP A 217 -21.30 12.29 1.63
N ASP A 218 -21.43 12.27 0.30
CA ASP A 218 -20.63 11.40 -0.57
C ASP A 218 -19.11 11.66 -0.48
N GLY A 219 -18.71 12.83 0.02
CA GLY A 219 -17.31 13.24 0.20
C GLY A 219 -16.63 12.62 1.42
N ALA A 220 -17.39 12.15 2.42
CA ALA A 220 -16.86 11.73 3.71
C ALA A 220 -15.77 10.64 3.60
N LEU A 221 -15.96 9.64 2.75
CA LEU A 221 -14.98 8.57 2.57
C LEU A 221 -13.65 9.11 1.99
N ALA A 222 -13.74 10.00 1.01
CA ALA A 222 -12.57 10.62 0.37
C ALA A 222 -11.83 11.56 1.32
N GLU A 223 -12.55 12.33 2.14
CA GLU A 223 -11.96 13.22 3.14
C GLU A 223 -11.30 12.45 4.30
N VAL A 224 -11.80 11.27 4.67
CA VAL A 224 -11.18 10.46 5.73
C VAL A 224 -9.96 9.68 5.21
N PHE A 225 -10.08 8.99 4.06
CA PHE A 225 -9.05 8.07 3.57
C PHE A 225 -8.13 8.69 2.49
N GLY A 226 -8.52 9.78 1.85
CA GLY A 226 -7.70 10.50 0.87
C GLY A 226 -6.33 10.90 1.43
N PRO A 227 -6.27 11.59 2.58
CA PRO A 227 -5.00 11.94 3.22
C PRO A 227 -4.15 10.73 3.62
N VAL A 228 -4.79 9.64 4.05
CA VAL A 228 -4.08 8.38 4.37
C VAL A 228 -3.41 7.82 3.12
N LEU A 229 -4.12 7.81 1.98
CA LEU A 229 -3.57 7.40 0.69
C LEU A 229 -2.42 8.34 0.25
N ASP A 230 -2.55 9.65 0.47
CA ASP A 230 -1.49 10.62 0.16
C ASP A 230 -0.23 10.36 1.00
N ILE A 231 -0.39 10.07 2.29
CA ILE A 231 0.72 9.71 3.19
C ILE A 231 1.37 8.40 2.73
N LEU A 232 0.59 7.38 2.36
CA LEU A 232 1.11 6.11 1.84
C LEU A 232 1.91 6.30 0.55
N ARG A 233 1.42 7.10 -0.40
CA ARG A 233 2.14 7.45 -1.63
C ARG A 233 3.41 8.24 -1.33
N SER A 234 3.36 9.17 -0.37
CA SER A 234 4.53 9.93 0.07
C SER A 234 5.58 9.00 0.69
N CYS A 235 5.19 8.03 1.53
CA CYS A 235 6.10 7.00 2.05
C CYS A 235 6.79 6.25 0.91
N ALA A 236 6.03 5.77 -0.08
CA ALA A 236 6.57 5.03 -1.23
C ALA A 236 7.54 5.88 -2.06
N THR A 237 7.30 7.18 -2.18
CA THR A 237 8.19 8.12 -2.91
C THR A 237 9.52 8.33 -2.18
N HIS A 238 9.48 8.40 -0.84
CA HIS A 238 10.65 8.68 -0.01
C HIS A 238 11.32 7.42 0.55
N ILE A 239 10.83 6.22 0.21
CA ILE A 239 11.45 4.95 0.64
C ILE A 239 12.94 4.93 0.29
N ASN A 240 13.29 5.58 -0.83
CA ASN A 240 14.62 5.81 -1.37
C ASN A 240 15.58 6.63 -0.50
N MET A 241 15.12 7.15 0.63
CA MET A 241 15.89 7.98 1.56
C MET A 241 16.04 7.39 2.96
N ILE A 242 15.54 6.16 3.20
CA ILE A 242 15.46 5.57 4.55
C ILE A 242 16.59 4.55 4.77
N LYS A 243 17.32 4.69 5.89
CA LYS A 243 18.44 3.81 6.28
C LYS A 243 18.01 2.43 6.81
N GLN A 244 16.74 2.28 7.18
CA GLN A 244 16.13 1.04 7.63
C GLN A 244 14.94 0.72 6.74
N PHE A 245 14.93 -0.48 6.19
CA PHE A 245 13.88 -0.93 5.31
C PHE A 245 12.61 -1.27 6.10
N GLU A 246 11.47 -0.70 5.72
CA GLU A 246 10.19 -0.98 6.38
C GLU A 246 9.01 -1.04 5.39
N ASP A 247 8.29 -2.15 5.40
CA ASP A 247 7.25 -2.49 4.42
C ASP A 247 5.84 -2.08 4.84
N LYS A 248 5.66 -1.47 6.01
CA LYS A 248 4.32 -1.26 6.58
C LYS A 248 3.41 -0.42 5.69
N HIS A 249 3.94 0.47 4.85
CA HIS A 249 3.11 1.24 3.91
C HIS A 249 2.57 0.38 2.77
N TYR A 250 3.33 -0.61 2.29
CA TYR A 250 2.79 -1.63 1.39
C TYR A 250 1.73 -2.48 2.11
N SER A 251 2.05 -2.97 3.32
CA SER A 251 1.15 -3.82 4.09
C SER A 251 -0.17 -3.12 4.47
N LEU A 252 -0.12 -1.85 4.85
CA LEU A 252 -1.30 -1.05 5.15
C LEU A 252 -2.13 -0.79 3.87
N LEU A 253 -1.50 -0.47 2.74
CA LEU A 253 -2.21 -0.30 1.48
C LEU A 253 -2.91 -1.60 1.05
N VAL A 254 -2.23 -2.76 1.12
CA VAL A 254 -2.84 -4.07 0.89
C VAL A 254 -4.06 -4.25 1.80
N HIS A 255 -3.90 -4.04 3.10
CA HIS A 255 -4.97 -4.22 4.07
C HIS A 255 -6.19 -3.36 3.73
N LEU A 256 -5.99 -2.07 3.45
CA LEU A 256 -7.06 -1.13 3.09
C LEU A 256 -7.82 -1.54 1.83
N LEU A 257 -7.10 -1.98 0.79
CA LEU A 257 -7.70 -2.43 -0.48
C LEU A 257 -8.40 -3.80 -0.37
N GLU A 258 -8.06 -4.58 0.66
CA GLU A 258 -8.67 -5.88 0.94
C GLU A 258 -9.97 -5.80 1.74
N ILE A 259 -10.30 -4.64 2.31
CA ILE A 259 -11.54 -4.45 3.07
C ILE A 259 -12.73 -4.62 2.15
N LYS A 260 -13.39 -5.76 2.33
CA LYS A 260 -14.62 -6.14 1.64
C LYS A 260 -15.82 -5.94 2.54
N MET A 261 -16.83 -5.24 2.02
CA MET A 261 -18.08 -4.96 2.70
C MET A 261 -19.12 -6.07 2.46
N ALA A 262 -20.23 -6.03 3.20
CA ALA A 262 -21.30 -7.03 3.10
C ALA A 262 -21.97 -7.08 1.71
N ASP A 263 -22.00 -5.94 1.00
CA ASP A 263 -22.47 -5.80 -0.38
C ASP A 263 -21.44 -6.28 -1.43
N ASN A 264 -20.34 -6.92 -1.01
CA ASN A 264 -19.16 -7.28 -1.79
C ASN A 264 -18.38 -6.09 -2.39
N SER A 265 -18.73 -4.84 -2.07
CA SER A 265 -17.96 -3.67 -2.51
C SER A 265 -16.61 -3.59 -1.80
N ARG A 266 -15.66 -2.89 -2.42
CA ARG A 266 -14.36 -2.55 -1.85
C ARG A 266 -14.17 -1.04 -1.91
N PRO A 267 -14.79 -0.28 -0.98
CA PRO A 267 -14.91 1.17 -1.11
C PRO A 267 -13.56 1.89 -1.19
N ILE A 268 -12.53 1.40 -0.50
CA ILE A 268 -11.19 2.02 -0.55
C ILE A 268 -10.50 1.73 -1.88
N ALA A 269 -10.71 0.55 -2.48
CA ALA A 269 -10.22 0.27 -3.82
C ALA A 269 -10.93 1.14 -4.87
N ASP A 270 -12.25 1.29 -4.75
CA ASP A 270 -13.05 2.17 -5.62
C ASP A 270 -12.60 3.62 -5.48
N LEU A 271 -12.39 4.09 -4.25
CA LEU A 271 -11.85 5.41 -3.94
C LEU A 271 -10.48 5.59 -4.60
N LEU A 272 -9.53 4.67 -4.38
CA LEU A 272 -8.18 4.79 -4.91
C LEU A 272 -8.19 4.99 -6.43
N VAL A 273 -8.96 4.17 -7.14
CA VAL A 273 -8.99 4.17 -8.61
C VAL A 273 -9.75 5.38 -9.17
N SER A 274 -10.71 5.94 -8.40
CA SER A 274 -11.41 7.17 -8.76
C SER A 274 -10.55 8.44 -8.67
N ARG A 275 -9.40 8.38 -7.99
CA ARG A 275 -8.54 9.56 -7.78
C ARG A 275 -7.93 10.05 -9.09
N PRO A 276 -7.74 11.37 -9.25
CA PRO A 276 -7.14 11.95 -10.46
C PRO A 276 -5.68 11.54 -10.67
N ASP A 277 -4.96 11.23 -9.59
CA ASP A 277 -3.57 10.78 -9.62
C ASP A 277 -3.44 9.25 -9.75
N PHE A 278 -4.52 8.47 -9.80
CA PHE A 278 -4.39 7.02 -10.03
C PHE A 278 -3.88 6.72 -11.44
N HIS A 279 -4.57 7.28 -12.44
CA HIS A 279 -4.23 7.19 -13.85
C HIS A 279 -4.19 8.62 -14.43
N PRO A 280 -3.03 9.29 -14.39
CA PRO A 280 -2.87 10.64 -14.94
C PRO A 280 -3.23 10.66 -16.43
N LYS A 281 -4.32 11.35 -16.78
CA LYS A 281 -4.84 11.38 -18.17
C LYS A 281 -4.06 12.31 -19.10
N GLN A 282 -3.34 13.28 -18.54
CA GLN A 282 -2.57 14.27 -19.29
C GLN A 282 -1.14 14.25 -18.77
N LEU A 283 -0.23 13.83 -19.65
CA LEU A 283 1.21 13.93 -19.43
C LEU A 283 1.69 15.17 -20.19
N ILE A 284 2.29 16.11 -19.46
CA ILE A 284 2.59 17.46 -19.93
C ILE A 284 3.99 17.50 -20.56
N THR A 285 4.90 16.67 -20.06
CA THR A 285 6.31 16.67 -20.47
C THR A 285 6.56 15.71 -21.63
N ASP A 286 7.69 15.91 -22.30
CA ASP A 286 8.20 14.95 -23.28
C ASP A 286 8.68 13.64 -22.60
N PHE A 287 8.91 13.68 -21.28
CA PHE A 287 9.36 12.57 -20.45
C PHE A 287 8.21 11.68 -19.95
N LYS A 288 7.30 11.31 -20.88
CA LYS A 288 6.02 10.67 -20.56
C LYS A 288 6.15 9.43 -19.67
N GLY A 289 7.14 8.56 -19.92
CA GLY A 289 7.35 7.35 -19.13
C GLY A 289 7.73 7.65 -17.68
N ARG A 290 8.64 8.60 -17.49
CA ARG A 290 9.07 9.05 -16.15
C ARG A 290 7.97 9.80 -15.42
N GLU A 291 7.33 10.73 -16.13
CA GLU A 291 6.22 11.53 -15.61
C GLU A 291 5.07 10.63 -15.16
N PHE A 292 4.69 9.63 -15.94
CA PHE A 292 3.62 8.69 -15.57
C PHE A 292 3.94 7.96 -14.27
N VAL A 293 5.14 7.40 -14.13
CA VAL A 293 5.54 6.68 -12.90
C VAL A 293 5.66 7.63 -11.71
N HIS A 294 6.08 8.88 -11.90
CA HIS A 294 6.18 9.83 -10.79
C HIS A 294 4.83 10.41 -10.37
N SER A 295 3.99 10.80 -11.33
CA SER A 295 2.72 11.48 -11.11
C SER A 295 1.59 10.53 -10.71
N SER A 296 1.68 9.25 -11.09
CA SER A 296 0.67 8.27 -10.73
C SER A 296 0.78 7.81 -9.27
N PHE A 297 -0.32 7.27 -8.75
CA PHE A 297 -0.39 6.81 -7.36
C PHE A 297 0.48 5.57 -7.11
N LEU A 298 0.34 4.55 -7.97
CA LEU A 298 1.04 3.28 -7.82
C LEU A 298 2.48 3.32 -8.35
N GLY A 299 2.82 4.31 -9.18
CA GLY A 299 4.14 4.42 -9.78
C GLY A 299 5.30 4.43 -8.77
N PRO A 300 5.26 5.21 -7.67
CA PRO A 300 6.29 5.16 -6.63
C PRO A 300 6.45 3.78 -5.97
N PHE A 301 5.36 3.03 -5.78
CA PHE A 301 5.43 1.66 -5.27
C PHE A 301 6.15 0.74 -6.28
N ILE A 302 5.81 0.83 -7.56
CA ILE A 302 6.41 -0.01 -8.60
C ILE A 302 7.88 0.36 -8.87
N ALA A 303 8.25 1.64 -8.69
CA ALA A 303 9.58 2.15 -8.94
C ALA A 303 10.64 1.72 -7.91
N PHE A 304 10.25 0.97 -6.87
CA PHE A 304 11.17 0.45 -5.87
C PHE A 304 12.32 -0.35 -6.52
N SER A 305 13.55 0.02 -6.23
CA SER A 305 14.73 -0.63 -6.79
C SER A 305 15.82 -0.82 -5.74
N VAL A 306 16.61 -1.87 -5.93
CA VAL A 306 17.87 -2.12 -5.20
C VAL A 306 19.03 -1.36 -5.85
N ALA A 307 18.90 -1.01 -7.14
CA ALA A 307 19.97 -0.50 -7.98
C ALA A 307 20.00 1.04 -8.07
N GLY A 308 21.22 1.61 -8.09
CA GLY A 308 21.49 3.04 -8.34
C GLY A 308 21.76 3.86 -7.07
N SER A 309 22.42 5.02 -7.22
CA SER A 309 22.85 5.90 -6.11
C SER A 309 21.72 6.49 -5.28
N GLN A 310 20.48 6.38 -5.76
CA GLN A 310 19.29 6.86 -5.07
C GLN A 310 18.46 5.70 -4.50
N SER A 311 18.97 4.46 -4.54
CA SER A 311 18.32 3.32 -3.90
C SER A 311 18.62 3.33 -2.40
N PRO A 312 17.61 3.16 -1.52
CA PRO A 312 17.81 3.09 -0.08
C PRO A 312 18.45 1.75 0.32
N LEU A 313 18.12 0.70 -0.46
CA LEU A 313 18.72 -0.60 -0.32
C LEU A 313 20.18 -0.56 -0.75
N TYR A 314 20.58 0.30 -1.69
CA TYR A 314 22.00 0.42 -2.03
C TYR A 314 22.83 0.80 -0.79
N GLU A 315 22.41 1.80 -0.01
CA GLU A 315 23.11 2.20 1.22
C GLU A 315 23.05 1.12 2.32
N PHE A 316 21.97 0.33 2.37
CA PHE A 316 21.81 -0.80 3.29
C PHE A 316 22.66 -2.03 2.92
N CYS A 317 22.70 -2.40 1.64
CA CYS A 317 23.44 -3.56 1.14
C CYS A 317 24.95 -3.28 1.02
N PHE A 318 25.32 -2.02 0.72
CA PHE A 318 26.68 -1.60 0.43
C PHE A 318 27.14 -0.56 1.46
N ASP A 319 27.73 -1.06 2.55
CA ASP A 319 28.31 -0.25 3.63
C ASP A 319 29.25 0.83 3.08
N HIS A 320 29.17 2.07 3.59
CA HIS A 320 30.02 3.20 3.13
C HIS A 320 31.51 2.90 3.19
N ASN A 321 31.92 2.01 4.10
CA ASN A 321 33.30 1.64 4.36
C ASN A 321 33.85 0.53 3.45
N ASP A 322 33.01 -0.11 2.64
CA ASP A 322 33.46 -1.16 1.74
C ASP A 322 34.02 -0.52 0.46
N VAL A 323 35.35 -0.34 0.40
CA VAL A 323 36.00 0.59 -0.55
C VAL A 323 35.97 0.11 -2.00
N LEU A 324 35.74 -1.17 -2.27
CA LEU A 324 35.51 -1.67 -3.61
C LEU A 324 34.58 -2.88 -3.54
N PHE A 325 33.56 -2.91 -4.39
CA PHE A 325 32.96 -4.19 -4.77
C PHE A 325 33.98 -4.89 -5.68
N ASP A 326 34.92 -5.59 -5.07
CA ASP A 326 35.79 -6.51 -5.77
C ASP A 326 35.01 -7.80 -6.02
N TYR A 327 34.86 -8.19 -7.29
CA TYR A 327 34.24 -9.48 -7.63
C TYR A 327 35.04 -10.66 -7.04
N ASN A 328 36.29 -10.43 -6.62
CA ASN A 328 37.09 -11.43 -5.92
C ASN A 328 36.69 -11.63 -4.44
N ASP A 329 35.81 -10.81 -3.88
CA ASP A 329 35.35 -10.85 -2.47
C ASP A 329 33.83 -11.14 -2.36
N LEU A 330 33.28 -11.84 -3.36
CA LEU A 330 31.84 -12.19 -3.41
C LEU A 330 31.40 -13.02 -2.22
N GLU A 331 32.23 -13.95 -1.74
CA GLU A 331 31.89 -14.88 -0.65
C GLU A 331 31.52 -14.16 0.66
N ASN A 332 32.19 -13.05 0.97
CA ASN A 332 31.89 -12.22 2.15
C ASN A 332 30.65 -11.33 1.95
N LYS A 333 30.23 -11.09 0.71
CA LYS A 333 29.15 -10.17 0.33
C LYS A 333 27.84 -10.88 -0.02
N GLU A 334 27.88 -12.20 -0.28
CA GLU A 334 26.73 -13.08 -0.51
C GLU A 334 25.58 -12.89 0.50
N PRO A 335 25.82 -12.83 1.84
CA PRO A 335 24.72 -12.71 2.80
C PRO A 335 23.95 -11.39 2.66
N LYS A 336 24.66 -10.28 2.41
CA LYS A 336 24.05 -8.95 2.23
C LYS A 336 23.24 -8.89 0.93
N ILE A 337 23.77 -9.47 -0.14
CA ILE A 337 23.08 -9.57 -1.43
C ILE A 337 21.79 -10.40 -1.29
N SER A 338 21.86 -11.54 -0.59
CA SER A 338 20.72 -12.42 -0.32
C SER A 338 19.61 -11.73 0.50
N GLU A 339 20.00 -10.94 1.50
CA GLU A 339 19.06 -10.13 2.28
C GLU A 339 18.30 -9.14 1.39
N CYS A 340 19.02 -8.41 0.54
CA CYS A 340 18.42 -7.43 -0.36
C CYS A 340 17.49 -8.06 -1.41
N GLN A 341 17.82 -9.25 -1.89
CA GLN A 341 16.93 -10.05 -2.74
C GLN A 341 15.65 -10.47 -2.01
N THR A 342 15.78 -10.89 -0.75
CA THR A 342 14.65 -11.26 0.09
C THR A 342 13.71 -10.06 0.27
N GLN A 343 14.25 -8.88 0.55
CA GLN A 343 13.45 -7.66 0.68
C GLN A 343 12.77 -7.26 -0.65
N LEU A 344 13.49 -7.30 -1.78
CA LEU A 344 12.90 -7.05 -3.09
C LEU A 344 11.76 -8.03 -3.42
N ARG A 345 11.96 -9.31 -3.11
CA ARG A 345 10.94 -10.36 -3.29
C ARG A 345 9.70 -10.07 -2.42
N MET A 346 9.90 -9.73 -1.15
CA MET A 346 8.80 -9.35 -0.25
C MET A 346 8.02 -8.15 -0.81
N MET A 347 8.70 -7.14 -1.34
CA MET A 347 8.02 -5.98 -1.94
C MET A 347 7.21 -6.37 -3.16
N ARG A 348 7.77 -7.17 -4.07
CA ARG A 348 7.04 -7.66 -5.24
C ARG A 348 5.80 -8.47 -4.87
N ILE A 349 5.87 -9.29 -3.82
CA ILE A 349 4.69 -10.00 -3.28
C ILE A 349 3.62 -9.00 -2.82
N LYS A 350 4.01 -7.97 -2.07
CA LYS A 350 3.05 -6.93 -1.62
C LYS A 350 2.49 -6.11 -2.78
N MET A 351 3.32 -5.75 -3.76
CA MET A 351 2.86 -5.08 -4.99
C MET A 351 1.85 -5.95 -5.73
N HIS A 352 2.11 -7.25 -5.87
CA HIS A 352 1.15 -8.17 -6.46
C HIS A 352 -0.16 -8.18 -5.67
N GLN A 353 -0.13 -8.24 -4.33
CA GLN A 353 -1.34 -8.17 -3.50
C GLN A 353 -2.14 -6.87 -3.73
N ILE A 354 -1.47 -5.73 -3.87
CA ILE A 354 -2.11 -4.44 -4.22
C ILE A 354 -2.83 -4.54 -5.56
N PHE A 355 -2.14 -4.97 -6.61
CA PHE A 355 -2.73 -5.10 -7.94
C PHE A 355 -3.85 -6.15 -7.98
N HIS A 356 -3.67 -7.25 -7.27
CA HIS A 356 -4.64 -8.33 -7.16
C HIS A 356 -5.94 -7.84 -6.51
N ALA A 357 -5.85 -7.08 -5.41
CA ALA A 357 -7.02 -6.50 -4.77
C ALA A 357 -7.83 -5.59 -5.72
N LEU A 358 -7.14 -4.83 -6.58
CA LEU A 358 -7.75 -3.96 -7.59
C LEU A 358 -8.30 -4.72 -8.80
N ILE A 359 -7.67 -5.82 -9.21
CA ILE A 359 -8.07 -6.59 -10.39
C ILE A 359 -9.24 -7.55 -10.09
N VAL A 360 -9.25 -8.18 -8.92
CA VAL A 360 -10.34 -9.09 -8.53
C VAL A 360 -11.67 -8.33 -8.41
N ASN A 361 -11.61 -7.07 -7.97
CA ASN A 361 -12.78 -6.21 -7.87
C ASN A 361 -13.26 -5.70 -9.24
N ALA A 362 -14.52 -5.98 -9.57
CA ALA A 362 -15.06 -5.73 -10.91
C ALA A 362 -15.13 -4.24 -11.27
N SER A 363 -15.42 -3.37 -10.30
CA SER A 363 -15.50 -1.91 -10.49
C SER A 363 -14.15 -1.27 -10.80
N THR A 364 -13.06 -1.82 -10.26
CA THR A 364 -11.69 -1.27 -10.40
C THR A 364 -10.87 -1.94 -11.49
N ARG A 365 -11.22 -3.16 -11.92
CA ARG A 365 -10.46 -3.97 -12.87
C ARG A 365 -10.11 -3.24 -14.16
N ASN A 366 -11.10 -2.65 -14.84
CA ASN A 366 -10.89 -2.02 -16.15
C ASN A 366 -9.95 -0.81 -16.07
N GLN A 367 -10.07 0.00 -15.04
CA GLN A 367 -9.20 1.16 -14.84
C GLN A 367 -7.77 0.73 -14.47
N THR A 368 -7.64 -0.34 -13.69
CA THR A 368 -6.34 -0.94 -13.36
C THR A 368 -5.65 -1.53 -14.60
N LEU A 369 -6.37 -2.26 -15.46
CA LEU A 369 -5.83 -2.73 -16.73
C LEU A 369 -5.45 -1.58 -17.67
N SER A 370 -6.22 -0.49 -17.65
CA SER A 370 -5.88 0.72 -18.40
C SER A 370 -4.61 1.37 -17.87
N TYR A 371 -4.42 1.42 -16.55
CA TYR A 371 -3.17 1.89 -15.92
C TYR A 371 -1.96 1.06 -16.37
N ILE A 372 -2.07 -0.27 -16.36
CA ILE A 372 -0.99 -1.18 -16.78
C ILE A 372 -0.66 -0.96 -18.27
N SER A 373 -1.69 -0.79 -19.11
CA SER A 373 -1.55 -0.50 -20.53
C SER A 373 -0.87 0.85 -20.80
N GLU A 374 -1.23 1.90 -20.08
CA GLU A 374 -0.61 3.22 -20.24
C GLU A 374 0.85 3.22 -19.75
N MET A 375 1.14 2.50 -18.66
CA MET A 375 2.52 2.28 -18.20
C MET A 375 3.38 1.60 -19.26
N LEU A 376 2.83 0.61 -19.96
CA LEU A 376 3.49 -0.07 -21.07
C LEU A 376 3.75 0.90 -22.23
N ASP A 377 2.71 1.61 -22.67
CA ASP A 377 2.75 2.48 -23.85
C ASP A 377 3.71 3.65 -23.69
N THR A 378 3.71 4.29 -22.52
CA THR A 378 4.61 5.40 -22.20
C THR A 378 6.09 4.98 -22.10
N ASN A 379 6.36 3.69 -21.96
CA ASN A 379 7.70 3.13 -21.76
C ASN A 379 8.19 2.20 -22.89
N ARG A 380 7.46 2.08 -24.01
CA ARG A 380 7.85 1.22 -25.14
C ARG A 380 9.26 1.48 -25.67
N LYS A 381 9.73 2.73 -25.62
CA LYS A 381 11.06 3.11 -26.09
C LYS A 381 12.20 2.48 -25.30
N LEU A 382 11.95 1.91 -24.11
CA LEU A 382 12.97 1.23 -23.31
C LEU A 382 13.58 0.00 -24.00
N SER A 383 12.86 -0.63 -24.93
CA SER A 383 13.37 -1.77 -25.71
C SER A 383 14.17 -1.37 -26.95
N GLN A 384 14.30 -0.08 -27.27
CA GLN A 384 15.08 0.38 -28.41
C GLN A 384 16.59 0.21 -28.15
N ILE A 385 17.39 0.22 -29.22
CA ILE A 385 18.87 0.12 -29.11
C ILE A 385 19.45 1.43 -28.54
N GLN A 386 18.93 2.57 -28.99
CA GLN A 386 19.31 3.89 -28.50
C GLN A 386 18.18 4.42 -27.62
N VAL A 387 18.38 4.37 -26.31
CA VAL A 387 17.38 4.74 -25.32
C VAL A 387 17.85 5.96 -24.55
N GLU A 388 17.00 6.98 -24.50
CA GLU A 388 17.17 8.11 -23.60
C GLU A 388 16.50 7.81 -22.25
N TYR A 389 17.27 7.16 -21.36
CA TYR A 389 16.77 6.68 -20.06
C TYR A 389 16.24 7.79 -19.14
N GLU A 390 16.68 9.04 -19.34
CA GLU A 390 16.20 10.20 -18.57
C GLU A 390 14.72 10.53 -18.84
N GLN A 391 14.20 10.11 -20.00
CA GLN A 391 12.82 10.38 -20.42
C GLN A 391 11.81 9.30 -19.97
N LEU A 392 12.31 8.16 -19.51
CA LEU A 392 11.53 6.94 -19.33
C LEU A 392 11.52 6.51 -17.86
N ALA A 393 10.66 5.56 -17.54
CA ALA A 393 10.66 4.93 -16.24
C ALA A 393 11.98 4.19 -15.98
N ASN A 394 12.30 4.02 -14.70
CA ASN A 394 13.42 3.17 -14.29
C ASN A 394 13.21 1.75 -14.84
N PRO A 395 14.21 1.13 -15.50
CA PRO A 395 14.15 -0.27 -15.94
C PRO A 395 13.64 -1.26 -14.88
N THR A 396 13.99 -1.05 -13.60
CA THR A 396 13.50 -1.89 -12.49
C THR A 396 11.99 -1.81 -12.32
N ALA A 397 11.36 -0.67 -12.63
CA ALA A 397 9.90 -0.53 -12.55
C ALA A 397 9.20 -1.44 -13.57
N MET A 398 9.74 -1.57 -14.79
CA MET A 398 9.20 -2.50 -15.80
C MET A 398 9.33 -3.95 -15.33
N LEU A 399 10.50 -4.30 -14.77
CA LEU A 399 10.73 -5.63 -14.22
C LEU A 399 9.81 -5.96 -13.03
N ASN A 400 9.58 -5.01 -12.13
CA ASN A 400 8.66 -5.20 -11.02
C ASN A 400 7.24 -5.42 -11.55
N MET A 401 6.82 -4.63 -12.55
CA MET A 401 5.52 -4.83 -13.21
C MET A 401 5.42 -6.21 -13.89
N LEU A 402 6.47 -6.66 -14.58
CA LEU A 402 6.53 -8.01 -15.13
C LEU A 402 6.40 -9.07 -14.03
N SER A 403 7.10 -8.93 -12.91
CA SER A 403 6.99 -9.86 -11.78
C SER A 403 5.57 -9.93 -11.24
N ILE A 404 4.91 -8.78 -11.07
CA ILE A 404 3.52 -8.69 -10.61
C ILE A 404 2.58 -9.40 -11.59
N LEU A 405 2.80 -9.21 -12.89
CA LEU A 405 2.00 -9.83 -13.96
C LEU A 405 2.20 -11.35 -14.04
N LEU A 406 3.42 -11.83 -13.81
CA LEU A 406 3.72 -13.27 -13.73
C LEU A 406 3.11 -13.93 -12.48
N ASP A 407 2.88 -13.17 -11.40
CA ASP A 407 2.19 -13.64 -10.19
C ASP A 407 0.67 -13.78 -10.36
N PHE A 408 0.06 -13.22 -11.41
CA PHE A 408 -1.33 -13.52 -11.74
C PHE A 408 -1.40 -14.96 -12.29
N ASP A 409 -1.50 -15.90 -11.34
CA ASP A 409 -1.34 -17.33 -11.48
C ASP A 409 -2.08 -17.95 -12.68
N LYS A 410 -1.41 -18.94 -13.29
CA LYS A 410 -1.88 -19.93 -14.29
C LYS A 410 -3.06 -19.47 -15.14
N ILE A 411 -2.83 -18.47 -15.99
CA ILE A 411 -3.74 -18.20 -17.10
C ILE A 411 -3.84 -19.49 -17.93
N PRO A 412 -5.00 -20.19 -17.92
CA PRO A 412 -5.13 -21.42 -18.68
C PRO A 412 -5.06 -21.06 -20.15
N VAL A 413 -4.06 -21.62 -20.85
CA VAL A 413 -3.77 -21.30 -22.25
C VAL A 413 -5.01 -21.52 -23.13
N GLU A 414 -5.81 -22.53 -22.79
CA GLU A 414 -7.08 -22.86 -23.44
C GLU A 414 -8.15 -21.74 -23.39
N LYS A 415 -8.05 -20.79 -22.44
CA LYS A 415 -9.00 -19.67 -22.32
C LYS A 415 -8.47 -18.39 -22.95
N ILE A 416 -7.31 -18.43 -23.58
CA ILE A 416 -6.71 -17.29 -24.25
C ILE A 416 -7.30 -17.19 -25.65
N GLN A 417 -7.67 -15.98 -26.05
CA GLN A 417 -8.20 -15.71 -27.37
C GLN A 417 -7.03 -15.27 -28.27
N ASP A 418 -6.61 -16.15 -29.18
CA ASP A 418 -5.41 -15.97 -30.03
C ASP A 418 -5.46 -14.71 -30.92
N ASP A 419 -6.67 -14.29 -31.29
CA ASP A 419 -6.90 -13.14 -32.17
C ASP A 419 -6.98 -11.80 -31.42
N TYR A 420 -6.74 -11.78 -30.11
CA TYR A 420 -6.94 -10.58 -29.27
C TYR A 420 -6.10 -9.38 -29.69
N ILE A 421 -4.91 -9.61 -30.27
CA ILE A 421 -4.06 -8.57 -30.83
C ILE A 421 -4.77 -7.72 -31.90
N PHE A 422 -5.71 -8.32 -32.63
CA PHE A 422 -6.48 -7.65 -33.68
C PHE A 422 -7.77 -7.03 -33.17
N HIS A 423 -8.17 -7.34 -31.93
CA HIS A 423 -9.41 -6.92 -31.34
C HIS A 423 -9.40 -5.41 -31.04
N SER A 424 -10.54 -4.72 -31.25
CA SER A 424 -10.67 -3.26 -31.05
C SER A 424 -10.40 -2.81 -29.61
N LYS A 425 -10.73 -3.65 -28.63
CA LYS A 425 -10.44 -3.45 -27.20
C LYS A 425 -9.03 -3.88 -26.78
N CYS A 426 -8.16 -4.27 -27.71
CA CYS A 426 -6.79 -4.63 -27.38
C CYS A 426 -6.08 -3.46 -26.71
N ARG A 427 -5.51 -3.72 -25.53
CA ARG A 427 -4.79 -2.72 -24.74
C ARG A 427 -3.34 -2.51 -25.17
N ILE A 428 -2.88 -3.22 -26.19
CA ILE A 428 -1.52 -3.12 -26.69
C ILE A 428 -1.57 -2.34 -27.99
N LYS A 429 -0.96 -1.15 -28.02
CA LYS A 429 -0.84 -0.35 -29.24
C LYS A 429 0.16 -1.01 -30.20
N MET A 430 -0.36 -1.60 -31.27
CA MET A 430 0.42 -2.12 -32.38
C MET A 430 0.85 -0.98 -33.31
N THR A 431 1.85 -0.21 -32.89
CA THR A 431 2.32 0.95 -33.65
C THR A 431 3.41 0.58 -34.67
N GLU A 432 4.19 -0.49 -34.43
CA GLU A 432 5.27 -0.93 -35.33
C GLU A 432 5.48 -2.45 -35.22
N VAL A 433 4.55 -3.26 -35.74
CA VAL A 433 4.68 -4.72 -35.67
C VAL A 433 5.36 -5.23 -36.93
N ASN A 434 6.65 -5.58 -36.81
CA ASN A 434 7.25 -6.52 -37.75
C ASN A 434 6.53 -7.84 -37.57
N THR A 435 5.66 -8.21 -38.50
CA THR A 435 5.02 -9.51 -38.43
C THR A 435 6.03 -10.59 -38.83
N LEU A 436 5.88 -11.80 -38.29
CA LEU A 436 6.82 -12.89 -38.55
C LEU A 436 6.87 -13.30 -40.03
N LYS A 437 5.74 -13.26 -40.75
CA LYS A 437 5.60 -13.82 -42.11
C LYS A 437 4.57 -13.11 -43.02
N MET A 438 3.99 -12.00 -42.58
CA MET A 438 2.95 -11.27 -43.32
C MET A 438 3.42 -9.84 -43.65
N ASP A 439 3.15 -9.40 -44.87
CA ASP A 439 3.23 -7.97 -45.19
C ASP A 439 1.97 -7.24 -44.69
N SER A 440 1.97 -5.90 -44.81
CA SER A 440 0.86 -5.07 -44.34
C SER A 440 -0.46 -5.45 -45.02
N ASP A 441 -0.43 -5.76 -46.31
CA ASP A 441 -1.61 -6.07 -47.11
C ASP A 441 -2.22 -7.43 -46.73
N MET A 442 -1.39 -8.45 -46.51
CA MET A 442 -1.83 -9.76 -46.01
C MET A 442 -2.40 -9.65 -44.58
N LEU A 443 -1.83 -8.78 -43.75
CA LEU A 443 -2.32 -8.54 -42.39
C LEU A 443 -3.73 -7.92 -42.40
N GLU A 444 -3.97 -6.93 -43.27
CA GLU A 444 -5.30 -6.32 -43.42
C GLU A 444 -6.32 -7.33 -43.97
N ALA A 445 -5.94 -8.12 -44.97
CA ALA A 445 -6.80 -9.17 -45.52
C ALA A 445 -7.11 -10.27 -44.48
N TYR A 446 -6.19 -10.55 -43.55
CA TYR A 446 -6.42 -11.48 -42.45
C TYR A 446 -7.36 -10.87 -41.39
N ARG A 447 -7.14 -9.62 -40.99
CA ARG A 447 -8.03 -8.89 -40.04
C ARG A 447 -9.48 -8.87 -40.51
N ALA A 448 -9.72 -8.72 -41.82
CA ALA A 448 -11.07 -8.73 -42.39
C ALA A 448 -11.79 -10.09 -42.30
N LYS A 449 -11.06 -11.19 -42.07
CA LYS A 449 -11.62 -12.56 -42.02
C LYS A 449 -11.89 -13.06 -40.61
N ILE A 450 -11.34 -12.41 -39.59
CA ILE A 450 -11.44 -12.84 -38.19
C ILE A 450 -12.72 -12.31 -37.56
N ASP A 451 -13.41 -13.17 -36.81
CA ASP A 451 -14.53 -12.73 -35.98
C ASP A 451 -14.01 -12.12 -34.66
N LEU A 452 -14.17 -10.80 -34.55
CA LEU A 452 -13.77 -10.00 -33.39
C LEU A 452 -14.99 -9.51 -32.59
N SER A 453 -16.14 -10.19 -32.69
CA SER A 453 -17.37 -9.81 -31.99
C SER A 453 -17.39 -10.18 -30.50
N TYR A 454 -16.43 -10.97 -30.02
CA TYR A 454 -16.37 -11.42 -28.63
C TYR A 454 -15.96 -10.30 -27.66
N THR A 455 -16.16 -10.51 -26.35
CA THR A 455 -15.57 -9.64 -25.32
C THR A 455 -14.31 -10.30 -24.78
N PRO A 456 -13.15 -9.62 -24.81
CA PRO A 456 -11.91 -10.17 -24.29
C PRO A 456 -12.04 -10.56 -22.82
N SER A 457 -11.57 -11.75 -22.48
CA SER A 457 -11.53 -12.18 -21.08
C SER A 457 -10.37 -11.51 -20.34
N PHE A 458 -10.50 -11.31 -19.02
CA PHE A 458 -9.40 -10.81 -18.19
C PHE A 458 -8.12 -11.65 -18.38
N ASN A 459 -8.28 -12.97 -18.45
CA ASN A 459 -7.19 -13.91 -18.69
C ASN A 459 -6.44 -13.60 -19.99
N THR A 460 -7.17 -13.32 -21.07
CA THR A 460 -6.59 -12.91 -22.34
C THR A 460 -5.91 -11.55 -22.22
N GLU A 461 -6.58 -10.53 -21.68
CA GLU A 461 -5.99 -9.19 -21.54
C GLU A 461 -4.70 -9.22 -20.70
N CYS A 462 -4.73 -9.92 -19.56
CA CYS A 462 -3.59 -10.08 -18.66
C CYS A 462 -2.44 -10.81 -19.36
N PHE A 463 -2.73 -11.89 -20.07
CA PHE A 463 -1.72 -12.67 -20.80
C PHE A 463 -0.94 -11.83 -21.80
N TYR A 464 -1.65 -11.11 -22.67
CA TYR A 464 -1.00 -10.28 -23.68
C TYR A 464 -0.22 -9.11 -23.05
N LEU A 465 -0.75 -8.51 -21.97
CA LEU A 465 0.00 -7.50 -21.21
C LEU A 465 1.28 -8.08 -20.61
N THR A 466 1.24 -9.27 -20.01
CA THR A 466 2.42 -9.97 -19.47
C THR A 466 3.48 -10.16 -20.56
N ILE A 467 3.09 -10.59 -21.75
CA ILE A 467 4.02 -10.77 -22.89
C ILE A 467 4.64 -9.45 -23.31
N ALA A 468 3.85 -8.38 -23.42
CA ALA A 468 4.38 -7.09 -23.83
C ALA A 468 5.35 -6.52 -22.79
N PHE A 469 5.05 -6.67 -21.49
CA PHE A 469 5.97 -6.32 -20.41
C PHE A 469 7.21 -7.22 -20.39
N MET A 470 7.09 -8.50 -20.75
CA MET A 470 8.22 -9.41 -20.84
C MET A 470 9.22 -8.94 -21.89
N GLY A 471 8.75 -8.66 -23.11
CA GLY A 471 9.58 -8.14 -24.19
C GLY A 471 10.29 -6.84 -23.81
N ILE A 472 9.55 -5.85 -23.33
CA ILE A 472 10.16 -4.57 -22.95
C ILE A 472 11.12 -4.75 -21.78
N SER A 473 10.72 -5.40 -20.69
CA SER A 473 11.55 -5.50 -19.48
C SER A 473 12.85 -6.26 -19.76
N MET A 474 12.79 -7.41 -20.42
CA MET A 474 13.98 -8.21 -20.72
C MET A 474 14.96 -7.48 -21.62
N THR A 475 14.50 -6.96 -22.76
CA THR A 475 15.37 -6.22 -23.68
C THR A 475 15.98 -5.00 -22.99
N THR A 476 15.19 -4.27 -22.20
CA THR A 476 15.69 -3.14 -21.42
C THR A 476 16.76 -3.58 -20.44
N MET A 477 16.56 -4.69 -19.73
CA MET A 477 17.53 -5.18 -18.75
C MET A 477 18.84 -5.64 -19.40
N VAL A 478 18.79 -6.38 -20.52
CA VAL A 478 19.99 -6.77 -21.29
C VAL A 478 20.76 -5.54 -21.73
N ASN A 479 20.08 -4.56 -22.31
CA ASN A 479 20.67 -3.32 -22.79
C ASN A 479 21.28 -2.52 -21.63
N ASN A 480 20.56 -2.41 -20.50
CA ASN A 480 20.99 -1.68 -19.33
C ASN A 480 22.21 -2.35 -18.68
N LEU A 481 22.20 -3.67 -18.47
CA LEU A 481 23.33 -4.41 -17.88
C LEU A 481 24.57 -4.35 -18.79
N SER A 482 24.39 -4.50 -20.10
CA SER A 482 25.49 -4.36 -21.07
C SER A 482 26.09 -2.94 -21.05
N ARG A 483 25.25 -1.91 -20.95
CA ARG A 483 25.69 -0.51 -20.82
C ARG A 483 26.43 -0.30 -19.51
N MET A 484 25.90 -0.81 -18.40
CA MET A 484 26.50 -0.69 -17.07
C MET A 484 27.85 -1.40 -17.01
N ASP A 485 28.00 -2.60 -17.59
CA ASP A 485 29.28 -3.31 -17.64
C ASP A 485 30.36 -2.51 -18.40
N ARG A 486 30.01 -1.92 -19.56
CA ARG A 486 30.89 -1.02 -20.31
C ARG A 486 31.27 0.22 -19.48
N HIS A 487 30.28 0.83 -18.82
CA HIS A 487 30.50 2.00 -17.97
C HIS A 487 31.41 1.68 -16.77
N ILE A 488 31.20 0.54 -16.12
CA ILE A 488 32.05 0.04 -15.02
C ILE A 488 33.48 -0.19 -15.52
N TYR A 489 33.65 -0.79 -16.70
CA TYR A 489 34.98 -0.97 -17.31
C TYR A 489 35.70 0.37 -17.53
N GLU A 490 34.98 1.37 -18.05
CA GLU A 490 35.49 2.72 -18.26
C GLU A 490 35.84 3.42 -16.94
N ILE A 491 34.97 3.36 -15.93
CA ILE A 491 35.23 3.91 -14.59
C ILE A 491 36.46 3.25 -13.96
N ARG A 492 36.58 1.91 -14.05
CA ARG A 492 37.77 1.17 -13.57
C ARG A 492 39.03 1.61 -14.28
N ARG A 493 38.96 1.87 -15.58
CA ARG A 493 40.10 2.40 -16.35
C ARG A 493 40.49 3.80 -15.87
N GLN A 494 39.52 4.71 -15.74
CA GLN A 494 39.76 6.06 -15.21
C GLN A 494 40.35 6.03 -13.80
N LEU A 495 39.90 5.10 -12.97
CA LEU A 495 40.41 4.91 -11.62
C LEU A 495 41.90 4.50 -11.64
N ARG A 496 42.27 3.52 -12.47
CA ARG A 496 43.68 3.12 -12.65
C ARG A 496 44.54 4.28 -13.13
N GLU A 497 44.06 5.02 -14.13
CA GLU A 497 44.78 6.20 -14.67
C GLU A 497 44.97 7.30 -13.60
N ALA A 498 43.97 7.51 -12.74
CA ALA A 498 44.05 8.47 -11.63
C ALA A 498 45.01 8.01 -10.50
N GLU A 499 45.00 6.72 -10.17
CA GLU A 499 45.91 6.13 -9.18
C GLU A 499 47.37 6.13 -9.68
N GLU A 500 47.60 5.87 -10.97
CA GLU A 500 48.92 6.02 -11.60
C GLU A 500 49.39 7.47 -11.57
N GLN A 501 48.49 8.44 -11.82
CA GLN A 501 48.83 9.86 -11.70
C GLN A 501 49.19 10.24 -10.27
N LEU A 502 48.55 9.68 -9.24
CA LEU A 502 48.91 9.89 -7.83
C LEU A 502 50.33 9.40 -7.49
N GLN A 503 50.82 8.38 -8.20
CA GLN A 503 52.15 7.80 -7.98
C GLN A 503 53.27 8.55 -8.73
N ARG A 504 52.93 9.48 -9.64
CA ARG A 504 53.95 10.26 -10.40
C ARG A 504 54.67 11.25 -9.50
N LYS A 505 56.01 11.16 -9.48
CA LYS A 505 56.88 12.10 -8.73
C LYS A 505 56.91 13.48 -9.40
N GLY A 506 57.00 14.54 -8.60
CA GLY A 506 57.16 15.93 -9.09
C GLY A 506 55.88 16.77 -9.22
N GLN A 507 54.77 16.32 -8.63
CA GLN A 507 53.49 17.05 -8.65
C GLN A 507 53.39 18.10 -7.54
N ASN A 508 52.77 19.24 -7.85
CA ASN A 508 52.52 20.30 -6.87
C ASN A 508 51.36 19.93 -5.91
N PRO A 509 51.34 20.45 -4.66
CA PRO A 509 50.33 20.09 -3.65
C PRO A 509 48.86 20.31 -4.08
N SER A 510 48.58 21.36 -4.84
CA SER A 510 47.24 21.65 -5.36
C SER A 510 46.78 20.64 -6.42
N GLN A 511 47.69 20.15 -7.25
CA GLN A 511 47.43 19.11 -8.25
C GLN A 511 47.17 17.77 -7.58
N LEU A 512 47.97 17.41 -6.57
CA LEU A 512 47.77 16.20 -5.75
C LEU A 512 46.38 16.19 -5.09
N ASN A 513 45.95 17.30 -4.48
CA ASN A 513 44.63 17.40 -3.87
C ASN A 513 43.49 17.24 -4.90
N ARG A 514 43.66 17.81 -6.10
CA ARG A 514 42.69 17.65 -7.20
C ARG A 514 42.60 16.20 -7.68
N ILE A 515 43.75 15.51 -7.85
CA ILE A 515 43.78 14.11 -8.28
C ILE A 515 43.19 13.20 -7.19
N ARG A 516 43.46 13.46 -5.90
CA ARG A 516 42.80 12.74 -4.79
C ARG A 516 41.27 12.92 -4.82
N ALA A 517 40.78 14.13 -5.03
CA ALA A 517 39.34 14.39 -5.12
C ALA A 517 38.69 13.67 -6.30
N ILE A 518 39.35 13.65 -7.47
CA ILE A 518 38.90 12.89 -8.65
C ILE A 518 38.88 11.41 -8.34
N THR A 519 39.98 10.87 -7.78
CA THR A 519 40.10 9.45 -7.41
C THR A 519 39.00 9.02 -6.45
N GLN A 520 38.73 9.84 -5.42
CA GLN A 520 37.68 9.58 -4.45
C GLN A 520 36.30 9.57 -5.11
N ARG A 521 35.99 10.56 -5.94
CA ARG A 521 34.73 10.64 -6.68
C ARG A 521 34.56 9.46 -7.64
N THR A 522 35.61 9.04 -8.34
CA THR A 522 35.58 7.88 -9.24
C THR A 522 35.37 6.58 -8.46
N LYS A 523 35.95 6.44 -7.26
CA LYS A 523 35.67 5.30 -6.36
C LYS A 523 34.20 5.28 -5.94
N GLU A 524 33.64 6.41 -5.53
CA GLU A 524 32.22 6.52 -5.15
C GLU A 524 31.28 6.18 -6.32
N LEU A 525 31.57 6.68 -7.52
CA LEU A 525 30.82 6.34 -8.74
C LEU A 525 30.90 4.84 -9.06
N LEU A 526 32.10 4.25 -8.96
CA LEU A 526 32.29 2.81 -9.20
C LEU A 526 31.49 1.96 -8.22
N LYS A 527 31.48 2.33 -6.93
CA LYS A 527 30.69 1.65 -5.92
C LYS A 527 29.21 1.66 -6.30
N VAL A 528 28.67 2.82 -6.68
CA VAL A 528 27.25 3.01 -7.02
C VAL A 528 26.85 2.09 -8.18
N GLU A 529 27.64 2.09 -9.25
CA GLU A 529 27.34 1.33 -10.46
C GLU A 529 27.41 -0.18 -10.19
N LEU A 530 28.38 -0.66 -9.40
CA LEU A 530 28.54 -2.09 -9.09
C LEU A 530 27.36 -2.68 -8.31
N GLY A 531 26.75 -1.91 -7.39
CA GLY A 531 25.58 -2.40 -6.65
C GLY A 531 24.30 -2.54 -7.48
N GLY A 532 24.28 -1.98 -8.71
CA GLY A 532 23.15 -2.09 -9.62
C GLY A 532 23.22 -3.25 -10.63
N VAL A 533 24.31 -4.03 -10.63
CA VAL A 533 24.65 -4.99 -11.70
C VAL A 533 24.55 -6.46 -11.25
N ASP A 534 23.79 -6.78 -10.20
CA ASP A 534 23.63 -8.20 -9.79
C ASP A 534 22.54 -8.92 -10.60
N PRO A 535 22.89 -9.94 -11.41
CA PRO A 535 21.94 -10.77 -12.18
C PRO A 535 20.90 -11.50 -11.32
N ARG A 536 21.19 -11.71 -10.04
CA ARG A 536 20.31 -12.45 -9.13
C ARG A 536 19.12 -11.61 -8.63
N SER A 537 19.12 -10.32 -8.92
CA SER A 537 17.91 -9.47 -8.79
C SER A 537 16.77 -9.92 -9.76
N PHE A 538 17.10 -10.74 -10.77
CA PHE A 538 16.17 -11.30 -11.76
C PHE A 538 15.70 -12.74 -11.43
N THR A 539 16.24 -13.39 -10.39
CA THR A 539 15.93 -14.80 -10.04
C THR A 539 14.43 -15.12 -9.97
N PRO A 540 13.57 -14.27 -9.35
CA PRO A 540 12.13 -14.57 -9.30
C PRO A 540 11.45 -14.59 -10.67
N CYS A 541 11.99 -13.90 -11.66
CA CYS A 541 11.46 -13.91 -13.03
C CYS A 541 11.91 -15.19 -13.77
N VAL A 542 13.15 -15.62 -13.54
CA VAL A 542 13.76 -16.80 -14.18
C VAL A 542 13.02 -18.09 -13.87
N GLU A 543 12.75 -18.35 -12.58
CA GLU A 543 12.03 -19.56 -12.13
C GLU A 543 10.63 -19.69 -12.78
N ARG A 544 10.03 -18.56 -13.16
CA ARG A 544 8.68 -18.50 -13.73
C ARG A 544 8.64 -18.60 -15.24
N PHE A 545 9.77 -18.48 -15.95
CA PHE A 545 9.78 -18.72 -17.40
C PHE A 545 9.53 -20.18 -17.74
N ALA A 546 9.85 -21.11 -16.84
CA ALA A 546 9.59 -22.53 -17.02
C ALA A 546 8.08 -22.86 -17.15
N SER A 547 7.18 -21.97 -16.72
CA SER A 547 5.73 -22.16 -16.84
C SER A 547 5.11 -21.45 -18.05
N LEU A 548 5.89 -20.70 -18.83
CA LEU A 548 5.40 -20.05 -20.04
C LEU A 548 5.34 -21.04 -21.22
N PRO A 549 4.31 -20.95 -22.09
CA PRO A 549 4.25 -21.79 -23.29
C PRO A 549 5.44 -21.58 -24.24
N GLU A 550 5.73 -22.58 -25.07
CA GLU A 550 6.89 -22.62 -25.98
C GLU A 550 7.08 -21.38 -26.89
N PRO A 551 6.04 -20.76 -27.47
CA PRO A 551 6.19 -19.55 -28.30
C PRO A 551 6.77 -18.34 -27.55
N PHE A 552 6.78 -18.37 -26.22
CA PHE A 552 7.25 -17.29 -25.35
C PHE A 552 8.69 -17.48 -24.88
N LEU A 553 9.26 -18.64 -25.18
CA LEU A 553 10.62 -18.96 -24.79
C LEU A 553 11.66 -18.22 -25.63
N GLU A 554 11.39 -17.69 -26.81
CA GLU A 554 12.44 -17.05 -27.63
C GLU A 554 13.08 -15.85 -26.92
N THR A 555 12.29 -14.85 -26.51
CA THR A 555 12.79 -13.70 -25.74
C THR A 555 13.30 -14.12 -24.35
N GLY A 556 12.65 -15.11 -23.73
CA GLY A 556 13.09 -15.67 -22.45
C GLY A 556 14.44 -16.38 -22.55
N ILE A 557 14.68 -17.13 -23.62
CA ILE A 557 15.92 -17.88 -23.90
C ILE A 557 17.03 -16.89 -24.21
N GLU A 558 16.79 -15.86 -25.03
CA GLU A 558 17.78 -14.80 -25.27
C GLU A 558 18.21 -14.14 -23.96
N PHE A 559 17.24 -13.82 -23.10
CA PHE A 559 17.51 -13.25 -21.78
C PHE A 559 18.28 -14.22 -20.87
N LEU A 560 17.88 -15.50 -20.81
CA LEU A 560 18.56 -16.52 -20.02
C LEU A 560 19.99 -16.78 -20.52
N HIS A 561 20.18 -16.82 -21.84
CA HIS A 561 21.48 -16.95 -22.47
C HIS A 561 22.38 -15.78 -22.09
N PHE A 562 21.88 -14.55 -22.20
CA PHE A 562 22.60 -13.36 -21.75
C PHE A 562 22.96 -13.43 -20.27
N LEU A 563 22.03 -13.82 -19.39
CA LEU A 563 22.31 -13.95 -17.97
C LEU A 563 23.39 -15.01 -17.69
N LEU A 564 23.35 -16.15 -18.39
CA LEU A 564 24.36 -17.20 -18.25
C LEU A 564 25.74 -16.71 -18.70
N GLU A 565 25.84 -16.04 -19.84
CA GLU A 565 27.09 -15.42 -20.31
C GLU A 565 27.61 -14.37 -19.33
N PHE A 566 26.71 -13.51 -18.84
CA PHE A 566 27.04 -12.44 -17.91
C PHE A 566 27.53 -13.01 -16.57
N VAL A 567 26.81 -13.96 -15.99
CA VAL A 567 27.21 -14.63 -14.74
C VAL A 567 28.53 -15.37 -14.95
N SER A 568 28.69 -16.09 -16.05
CA SER A 568 29.94 -16.78 -16.39
C SER A 568 31.14 -15.85 -16.52
N LYS A 569 30.94 -14.61 -16.95
CA LYS A 569 32.02 -13.63 -17.11
C LYS A 569 32.46 -13.00 -15.78
N HIS A 570 31.56 -12.95 -14.80
CA HIS A 570 31.75 -12.17 -13.58
C HIS A 570 31.88 -13.00 -12.28
N TYR A 571 31.42 -14.26 -12.28
CA TYR A 571 31.37 -15.12 -11.09
C TYR A 571 32.20 -16.41 -11.22
N PHE A 572 32.66 -16.74 -12.41
CA PHE A 572 33.50 -17.91 -12.72
C PHE A 572 34.72 -17.43 -13.52
#